data_AF-A0A2P5K2A6-F1
#
_entry.id   AF-A0A2P5K2A6-F1
#
_cell.length_a   1.000
_cell.length_b   1.000
_cell.length_c   1.000
_cell.angle_alpha   90.00
_cell.angle_beta   90.00
_cell.angle_gamma   90.00
#
_symmetry.space_group_name_H-M   'P 1'
#
loop_
_entity.id
_entity.type
_entity.pdbx_description
1 polymer ?
#
loop_
_entity_poly.entity_id
_entity_poly.type
_entity_poly.pdbx_seq_one_letter_code
_entity_poly.pdbx_strand_id
1 'polypeptide(L)'
;MISNIGHQATAQLYNHPQTSEFEKYQKNINKIKPAEGIKICLGANRPLLGHGGILLTPYCKRINGVNEVTNIDPSLAPEGKHLIMCHQTLRSNDIQTEIKFGLDDVKDIFQDQEYELLMVQTYHSDWPVNRAGTGPKPGNTTPIERLYIVGDGARGKGGIEVEGIAMGVNNTLSIIDQLTD
;
A
#
# COMPACT_ATOMS: atom_id res chain seq x y z
N MET A 1 21.55 -10.13 7.69
CA MET A 1 20.74 -10.21 6.44
C MET A 1 19.48 -9.38 6.63
N ILE A 2 19.13 -8.55 5.64
CA ILE A 2 17.94 -7.71 5.68
C ILE A 2 17.05 -8.12 4.50
N SER A 3 15.81 -8.53 4.78
CA SER A 3 14.83 -8.94 3.78
C SER A 3 13.75 -7.87 3.60
N ASN A 4 13.42 -7.53 2.35
CA ASN A 4 12.41 -6.52 2.00
C ASN A 4 11.18 -7.12 1.30
N ILE A 5 10.96 -8.43 1.43
CA ILE A 5 9.81 -9.13 0.79
C ILE A 5 8.69 -9.48 1.79
N GLY A 6 8.80 -8.99 3.03
CA GLY A 6 7.84 -9.26 4.10
C GLY A 6 8.03 -10.61 4.79
N HIS A 7 7.39 -10.77 5.95
CA HIS A 7 7.60 -11.94 6.83
C HIS A 7 7.20 -13.27 6.18
N GLN A 8 6.04 -13.33 5.52
CA GLN A 8 5.51 -14.56 4.93
C GLN A 8 6.40 -15.07 3.78
N ALA A 9 6.77 -14.20 2.83
CA ALA A 9 7.64 -14.59 1.73
C ALA A 9 9.07 -14.90 2.21
N THR A 10 9.60 -14.15 3.19
CA THR A 10 10.93 -14.43 3.74
C THR A 10 10.99 -15.79 4.44
N ALA A 11 9.95 -16.17 5.17
CA ALA A 11 9.88 -17.48 5.82
C ALA A 11 9.92 -18.65 4.83
N GLN A 12 9.61 -18.43 3.55
CA GLN A 12 9.69 -19.48 2.51
C GLN A 12 11.11 -19.68 1.95
N LEU A 13 12.07 -18.81 2.29
CA LEU A 13 13.42 -18.83 1.70
C LEU A 13 14.42 -19.73 2.44
N TYR A 14 14.05 -20.33 3.57
CA TYR A 14 14.95 -21.13 4.39
C TYR A 14 14.24 -22.30 5.07
N ASN A 15 15.04 -23.29 5.49
CA ASN A 15 14.53 -24.43 6.24
C ASN A 15 14.14 -24.00 7.66
N HIS A 16 12.91 -24.34 8.05
CA HIS A 16 12.31 -23.92 9.31
C HIS A 16 12.96 -24.64 10.51
N PRO A 17 13.51 -23.91 11.50
CA PRO A 17 13.95 -24.52 12.75
C PRO A 17 12.75 -25.13 13.50
N GLN A 18 12.94 -26.34 14.04
CA GLN A 18 11.96 -26.99 14.90
C GLN A 18 12.04 -26.45 16.34
N THR A 19 11.68 -25.19 16.51
CA THR A 19 11.67 -24.50 17.81
C THR A 19 10.29 -23.93 18.12
N SER A 20 9.92 -23.90 19.40
CA SER A 20 8.64 -23.32 19.84
C SER A 20 8.51 -21.83 19.52
N GLU A 21 9.64 -21.12 19.49
CA GLU A 21 9.70 -19.72 19.07
C GLU A 21 9.35 -19.56 17.59
N PHE A 22 9.95 -20.39 16.73
CA PHE A 22 9.65 -20.37 15.30
C PHE A 22 8.20 -20.76 15.02
N GLU A 23 7.66 -21.77 15.69
CA GLU A 23 6.25 -22.16 15.56
C GLU A 23 5.30 -21.01 15.94
N LYS A 24 5.60 -20.29 17.03
CA LYS A 24 4.84 -19.12 17.46
C LYS A 24 4.92 -17.99 16.43
N TYR A 25 6.11 -17.72 15.90
CA TYR A 25 6.33 -16.75 14.84
C TYR A 25 5.54 -17.12 13.59
N GLN A 26 5.63 -18.36 13.11
CA GLN A 26 4.90 -18.87 11.94
C GLN A 26 3.39 -18.70 12.12
N LYS A 27 2.85 -19.07 13.29
CA LYS A 27 1.44 -18.89 13.61
C LYS A 27 1.00 -17.43 13.58
N ASN A 28 1.87 -16.50 13.96
CA ASN A 28 1.57 -15.07 13.92
C ASN A 28 1.60 -14.52 12.50
N ILE A 29 2.63 -14.84 11.72
CA ILE A 29 2.76 -14.33 10.35
C ILE A 29 1.69 -14.89 9.41
N ASN A 30 1.18 -16.11 9.67
CA ASN A 30 0.08 -16.69 8.92
C ASN A 30 -1.28 -16.00 9.17
N LYS A 31 -1.39 -15.17 10.21
CA LYS A 31 -2.60 -14.37 10.49
C LYS A 31 -2.55 -12.99 9.85
N ILE A 32 -1.41 -12.60 9.30
CA ILE A 32 -1.26 -11.32 8.61
C ILE A 32 -2.06 -11.40 7.32
N LYS A 33 -2.89 -10.39 7.09
CA LYS A 33 -3.61 -10.21 5.84
C LYS A 33 -3.15 -8.94 5.14
N PRO A 34 -2.88 -9.00 3.84
CA PRO A 34 -2.52 -7.81 3.08
C PRO A 34 -3.67 -6.80 3.06
N ALA A 35 -3.34 -5.52 2.88
CA ALA A 35 -4.29 -4.49 2.48
C ALA A 35 -4.34 -4.46 0.95
N GLU A 36 -5.54 -4.50 0.38
CA GLU A 36 -5.76 -4.59 -1.07
C GLU A 36 -6.57 -3.39 -1.56
N GLY A 37 -6.38 -3.01 -2.81
CA GLY A 37 -6.99 -1.80 -3.35
C GLY A 37 -6.94 -1.69 -4.86
N ILE A 38 -7.71 -0.76 -5.39
CA ILE A 38 -7.76 -0.43 -6.80
C ILE A 38 -7.40 1.05 -6.96
N LYS A 39 -6.57 1.34 -7.95
CA LYS A 39 -6.24 2.70 -8.39
C LYS A 39 -6.81 2.94 -9.78
N ILE A 40 -7.55 4.03 -9.94
CA ILE A 40 -8.13 4.46 -11.22
C ILE A 40 -7.43 5.75 -11.63
N CYS A 41 -6.77 5.75 -12.78
CA CYS A 41 -6.01 6.89 -13.29
C CYS A 41 -6.79 7.55 -14.42
N LEU A 42 -6.97 8.87 -14.33
CA LEU A 42 -7.66 9.68 -15.32
C LEU A 42 -6.72 10.76 -15.89
N GLY A 43 -6.91 11.07 -17.17
CA GLY A 43 -6.28 12.21 -17.84
C GLY A 43 -7.32 13.31 -18.10
N ALA A 44 -6.97 14.57 -17.85
CA ALA A 44 -7.85 15.69 -18.13
C ALA A 44 -7.11 16.83 -18.85
N ASN A 45 -7.83 17.63 -19.64
CA ASN A 45 -7.30 18.82 -20.35
C ASN A 45 -7.25 20.08 -19.48
N ARG A 46 -7.76 19.99 -18.25
CA ARG A 46 -7.84 21.05 -17.26
C ARG A 46 -7.82 20.44 -15.86
N PRO A 47 -7.46 21.20 -14.81
CA PRO A 47 -7.53 20.68 -13.45
C PRO A 47 -8.94 20.20 -13.11
N LEU A 48 -9.06 19.07 -12.43
CA LEU A 48 -10.32 18.59 -11.86
C LEU A 48 -10.43 18.93 -10.37
N LEU A 49 -9.31 18.86 -9.63
CA LEU A 49 -9.23 19.26 -8.23
C LEU A 49 -8.63 20.66 -8.06
N GLY A 50 -7.62 21.02 -8.85
CA GLY A 50 -6.97 22.34 -8.81
C GLY A 50 -6.11 22.61 -7.57
N HIS A 51 -5.75 21.59 -6.79
CA HIS A 51 -4.83 21.70 -5.66
C HIS A 51 -3.94 20.46 -5.52
N GLY A 52 -2.79 20.59 -4.85
CA GLY A 52 -1.80 19.52 -4.66
C GLY A 52 -2.05 18.58 -3.46
N GLY A 53 -3.30 18.51 -3.00
CA GLY A 53 -3.69 17.75 -1.81
C GLY A 53 -4.47 16.49 -2.17
N ILE A 54 -5.20 15.96 -1.18
CA ILE A 54 -6.13 14.84 -1.37
C ILE A 54 -7.56 15.35 -1.15
N LEU A 55 -8.47 15.04 -2.07
CA LEU A 55 -9.91 15.13 -1.88
C LEU A 55 -10.40 13.80 -1.29
N LEU A 56 -10.93 13.83 -0.07
CA LEU A 56 -11.57 12.67 0.55
C LEU A 56 -13.04 12.59 0.14
N THR A 57 -13.53 11.38 -0.13
CA THR A 57 -14.85 11.13 -0.72
C THR A 57 -15.69 10.19 0.17
N PRO A 58 -16.05 10.60 1.41
CA PRO A 58 -16.68 9.71 2.39
C PRO A 58 -18.08 9.22 2.00
N TYR A 59 -18.74 9.90 1.06
CA TYR A 59 -20.08 9.55 0.58
C TYR A 59 -20.08 8.66 -0.68
N CYS A 60 -18.90 8.37 -1.25
CA CYS A 60 -18.78 7.46 -2.38
C CYS A 60 -18.96 6.00 -1.95
N LYS A 61 -19.37 5.17 -2.91
CA LYS A 61 -19.62 3.74 -2.68
C LYS A 61 -18.32 2.97 -2.46
N ARG A 62 -17.24 3.36 -3.12
CA ARG A 62 -15.92 2.72 -3.11
C ARG A 62 -14.75 3.69 -3.03
N ILE A 63 -14.69 4.74 -3.85
CA ILE A 63 -13.56 5.67 -3.86
C ILE A 63 -13.43 6.32 -2.48
N ASN A 64 -12.24 6.23 -1.89
CA ASN A 64 -11.95 6.78 -0.56
C ASN A 64 -11.34 8.19 -0.67
N GLY A 65 -10.57 8.41 -1.73
CA GLY A 65 -10.03 9.72 -2.03
C GLY A 65 -9.36 9.77 -3.39
N VAL A 66 -9.07 10.99 -3.80
CA VAL A 66 -8.52 11.34 -5.11
C VAL A 66 -7.43 12.39 -4.92
N ASN A 67 -6.37 12.32 -5.72
CA ASN A 67 -5.40 13.41 -5.83
C ASN A 67 -5.14 13.79 -7.29
N GLU A 68 -4.51 14.95 -7.48
CA GLU A 68 -4.09 15.45 -8.79
C GLU A 68 -2.65 15.93 -8.68
N VAL A 69 -1.71 15.00 -8.88
CA VAL A 69 -0.28 15.21 -8.59
C VAL A 69 0.38 16.22 -9.53
N THR A 70 -0.19 16.44 -10.71
CA THR A 70 0.29 17.43 -11.69
C THR A 70 0.11 18.88 -11.24
N ASN A 71 -0.68 19.13 -10.18
CA ASN A 71 -0.72 20.45 -9.54
C ASN A 71 0.54 20.76 -8.72
N ILE A 72 1.34 19.75 -8.38
CA ILE A 72 2.65 19.91 -7.72
C ILE A 72 3.77 19.75 -8.73
N ASP A 73 3.72 18.70 -9.55
CA ASP A 73 4.72 18.41 -10.57
C ASP A 73 4.07 18.19 -11.94
N PRO A 74 3.99 19.24 -12.77
CA PRO A 74 3.41 19.16 -14.12
C PRO A 74 4.14 18.19 -15.06
N SER A 75 5.40 17.82 -14.77
CA SER A 75 6.18 16.93 -15.64
C SER A 75 5.67 15.48 -15.65
N LEU A 76 4.77 15.13 -14.72
CA LEU A 76 4.14 13.82 -14.62
C LEU A 76 3.04 13.57 -15.68
N ALA A 77 2.72 14.57 -16.50
CA ALA A 77 1.81 14.43 -17.62
C ALA A 77 2.31 15.24 -18.84
N PRO A 78 1.80 14.96 -20.06
CA PRO A 78 2.06 15.81 -21.21
C PRO A 78 1.62 17.27 -20.96
N GLU A 79 2.20 18.20 -21.72
CA GLU A 79 1.86 19.61 -21.62
C GLU A 79 0.35 19.86 -21.77
N GLY A 80 -0.22 20.65 -20.86
CA GLY A 80 -1.66 20.94 -20.82
C GLY A 80 -2.54 19.79 -20.33
N LYS A 81 -1.96 18.68 -19.85
CA LYS A 81 -2.70 17.54 -19.28
C LYS A 81 -2.53 17.46 -17.78
N HIS A 82 -3.54 16.90 -17.13
CA HIS A 82 -3.58 16.66 -15.69
C HIS A 82 -3.74 15.17 -15.41
N LEU A 83 -3.02 14.67 -14.41
CA LEU A 83 -3.09 13.27 -13.96
C LEU A 83 -3.83 13.20 -12.62
N ILE A 84 -4.98 12.54 -12.65
CA ILE A 84 -5.84 12.30 -11.49
C ILE A 84 -5.73 10.84 -11.11
N MET A 85 -5.53 10.55 -9.83
CA MET A 85 -5.50 9.17 -9.32
C MET A 85 -6.51 9.00 -8.19
N CYS A 86 -7.50 8.15 -8.43
CA CYS A 86 -8.48 7.74 -7.44
C CYS A 86 -8.02 6.45 -6.75
N HIS A 87 -8.26 6.33 -5.45
CA HIS A 87 -7.99 5.11 -4.69
C HIS A 87 -9.27 4.57 -4.04
N GLN A 88 -9.46 3.25 -4.09
CA GLN A 88 -10.44 2.52 -3.29
C GLN A 88 -9.83 1.30 -2.61
N THR A 89 -10.22 1.03 -1.37
CA THR A 89 -9.98 -0.27 -0.71
C THR A 89 -10.80 -1.36 -1.39
N LEU A 90 -10.20 -2.52 -1.64
CA LEU A 90 -10.92 -3.69 -2.12
C LEU A 90 -11.75 -4.31 -0.99
N ARG A 91 -13.08 -4.37 -1.16
CA ARG A 91 -13.99 -4.88 -0.10
C ARG A 91 -14.52 -6.29 -0.37
N SER A 92 -14.32 -6.83 -1.56
CA SER A 92 -14.73 -8.17 -1.94
C SER A 92 -13.78 -8.76 -2.99
N ASN A 93 -13.84 -10.09 -3.15
CA ASN A 93 -13.03 -10.79 -4.17
C ASN A 93 -13.59 -10.63 -5.59
N ASP A 94 -14.78 -10.02 -5.75
CA ASP A 94 -15.34 -9.69 -7.07
C ASP A 94 -14.75 -8.36 -7.56
N ILE A 95 -13.51 -8.45 -8.07
CA ILE A 95 -12.72 -7.30 -8.52
C ILE A 95 -13.46 -6.51 -9.62
N GLN A 96 -14.16 -7.19 -10.53
CA GLN A 96 -14.85 -6.52 -11.64
C GLN A 96 -16.01 -5.67 -11.14
N THR A 97 -16.79 -6.18 -10.18
CA THR A 97 -17.85 -5.40 -9.54
C THR A 97 -17.28 -4.24 -8.71
N GLU A 98 -16.17 -4.44 -8.02
CA GLU A 98 -15.50 -3.37 -7.26
C GLU A 98 -14.98 -2.24 -8.17
N ILE A 99 -14.41 -2.58 -9.33
CA ILE A 99 -14.00 -1.61 -10.36
C ILE A 99 -15.21 -0.85 -10.90
N LYS A 100 -16.30 -1.55 -11.23
CA LYS A 100 -17.52 -0.91 -11.73
C LYS A 100 -18.05 0.15 -10.76
N PHE A 101 -18.14 -0.18 -9.47
CA PHE A 101 -18.56 0.79 -8.47
C PHE A 101 -17.61 1.97 -8.34
N GLY A 102 -16.30 1.76 -8.48
CA GLY A 102 -15.33 2.86 -8.53
C GLY A 102 -15.52 3.75 -9.74
N LEU A 103 -15.75 3.18 -10.93
CA LEU A 103 -16.01 3.95 -12.14
C LEU A 103 -17.34 4.72 -12.09
N ASP A 104 -18.36 4.17 -11.42
CA ASP A 104 -19.60 4.89 -11.17
C ASP A 104 -19.36 6.07 -10.20
N ASP A 105 -18.60 5.86 -9.12
CA ASP A 105 -18.18 6.97 -8.23
C ASP A 105 -17.39 8.05 -8.99
N VAL A 106 -16.50 7.69 -9.93
CA VAL A 106 -15.75 8.67 -10.75
C VAL A 106 -16.71 9.58 -11.53
N LYS A 107 -17.77 9.02 -12.11
CA LYS A 107 -18.77 9.80 -12.85
C LYS A 107 -19.52 10.75 -11.93
N ASP A 108 -19.85 10.31 -10.72
CA ASP A 108 -20.55 11.13 -9.74
C ASP A 108 -19.65 12.26 -9.20
N ILE A 109 -18.37 11.96 -8.91
CA ILE A 109 -17.40 12.96 -8.40
C ILE A 109 -17.13 14.04 -9.46
N PHE A 110 -16.91 13.63 -10.71
CA PHE A 110 -16.49 14.52 -11.81
C PHE A 110 -17.62 14.76 -12.79
N GLN A 111 -18.85 14.90 -12.28
CA GLN A 111 -20.01 15.18 -13.10
C GLN A 111 -19.78 16.41 -13.99
N ASP A 112 -20.18 16.30 -15.26
CA ASP A 112 -20.06 17.36 -16.27
C ASP A 112 -18.61 17.81 -16.55
N GLN A 113 -17.61 17.06 -16.09
CA GLN A 113 -16.20 17.30 -16.41
C GLN A 113 -15.73 16.38 -17.54
N GLU A 114 -14.83 16.89 -18.39
CA GLU A 114 -14.19 16.08 -19.42
C GLU A 114 -12.90 15.45 -18.88
N TYR A 115 -12.84 14.12 -18.96
CA TYR A 115 -11.68 13.32 -18.62
C TYR A 115 -11.65 12.03 -19.45
N GLU A 116 -10.49 11.41 -19.51
CA GLU A 116 -10.25 10.12 -20.14
C GLU A 116 -9.83 9.11 -19.07
N LEU A 117 -10.42 7.91 -19.10
CA LEU A 117 -9.94 6.79 -18.29
C LEU A 117 -8.66 6.24 -18.92
N LEU A 118 -7.51 6.42 -18.25
CA LEU A 118 -6.22 5.97 -18.75
C LEU A 118 -5.94 4.52 -18.36
N MET A 119 -6.17 4.18 -17.09
CA MET A 119 -5.79 2.87 -16.55
C MET A 119 -6.56 2.54 -15.26
N VAL A 120 -6.85 1.26 -15.07
CA VAL A 120 -7.28 0.70 -13.78
C VAL A 120 -6.23 -0.31 -13.34
N GLN A 121 -5.72 -0.16 -12.11
CA GLN A 121 -4.69 -1.02 -11.52
C GLN A 121 -5.22 -1.64 -10.23
N THR A 122 -5.17 -2.97 -10.11
CA THR A 122 -5.57 -3.68 -8.90
C THR A 122 -4.34 -4.22 -8.18
N TYR A 123 -4.23 -3.93 -6.88
CA TYR A 123 -3.16 -4.39 -5.99
C TYR A 123 -3.75 -5.38 -4.99
N HIS A 124 -3.44 -6.66 -5.16
CA HIS A 124 -3.98 -7.75 -4.35
C HIS A 124 -3.00 -8.93 -4.24
N SER A 125 -3.27 -9.82 -3.29
CA SER A 125 -2.50 -11.06 -3.09
C SER A 125 -1.00 -10.81 -2.91
N ASP A 126 -0.15 -11.28 -3.83
CA ASP A 126 1.32 -11.18 -3.72
C ASP A 126 1.86 -9.77 -4.04
N TRP A 127 1.05 -8.92 -4.67
CA TRP A 127 1.37 -7.52 -4.94
C TRP A 127 0.29 -6.57 -4.39
N PRO A 128 0.13 -6.52 -3.05
CA PRO A 128 -0.92 -5.76 -2.39
C PRO A 128 -0.54 -4.28 -2.23
N VAL A 129 -1.45 -3.48 -1.66
CA VAL A 129 -1.15 -2.11 -1.22
C VAL A 129 -0.14 -2.13 -0.07
N ASN A 130 -0.38 -2.98 0.94
CA ASN A 130 0.58 -3.28 2.00
C ASN A 130 0.55 -4.78 2.31
N ARG A 131 1.72 -5.42 2.43
CA ARG A 131 1.84 -6.82 2.88
C ARG A 131 1.27 -7.06 4.29
N ALA A 132 1.35 -6.05 5.16
CA ALA A 132 0.73 -6.09 6.50
C ALA A 132 -0.36 -5.01 6.64
N GLY A 133 -1.60 -5.39 6.32
CA GLY A 133 -2.79 -4.54 6.45
C GLY A 133 -3.51 -4.76 7.78
N THR A 134 -4.04 -5.97 7.99
CA THR A 134 -4.76 -6.35 9.21
C THR A 134 -4.14 -7.57 9.89
N GLY A 135 -4.48 -7.75 11.18
CA GLY A 135 -3.92 -8.82 12.02
C GLY A 135 -2.73 -8.35 12.87
N PRO A 136 -1.91 -9.29 13.37
CA PRO A 136 -0.71 -8.96 14.14
C PRO A 136 0.24 -8.10 13.33
N LYS A 137 0.83 -7.09 13.96
CA LYS A 137 1.89 -6.26 13.35
C LYS A 137 3.23 -6.76 13.89
N PRO A 138 3.91 -7.71 13.22
CA PRO A 138 5.22 -8.15 13.66
C PRO A 138 6.21 -6.98 13.61
N GLY A 139 7.18 -6.99 14.52
CA GLY A 139 8.31 -6.06 14.45
C GLY A 139 9.31 -6.47 13.36
N ASN A 140 10.49 -5.87 13.37
CA ASN A 140 11.50 -6.07 12.32
C ASN A 140 12.40 -7.30 12.51
N THR A 141 12.18 -8.10 13.56
CA THR A 141 13.00 -9.28 13.89
C THR A 141 12.32 -10.58 13.46
N THR A 142 13.13 -11.64 13.33
CA THR A 142 12.68 -13.01 13.15
C THR A 142 13.33 -13.91 14.20
N PRO A 143 12.84 -15.15 14.41
CA PRO A 143 13.52 -16.14 15.25
C PRO A 143 14.86 -16.63 14.68
N ILE A 144 15.22 -16.22 13.45
CA ILE A 144 16.54 -16.50 12.87
C ILE A 144 17.46 -15.35 13.24
N GLU A 145 18.56 -15.67 13.93
CA GLU A 145 19.53 -14.68 14.35
C GLU A 145 20.06 -13.89 13.14
N ARG A 146 20.19 -12.57 13.31
CA ARG A 146 20.70 -11.65 12.29
C ARG A 146 19.90 -11.66 10.97
N LEU A 147 18.65 -12.11 10.98
CA LEU A 147 17.69 -11.95 9.89
C LEU A 147 16.58 -10.97 10.29
N TYR A 148 16.55 -9.84 9.58
CA TYR A 148 15.60 -8.75 9.81
C TYR A 148 14.65 -8.56 8.63
N ILE A 149 13.45 -8.08 8.90
CA ILE A 149 12.44 -7.74 7.90
C ILE A 149 12.22 -6.22 7.88
N VAL A 150 12.26 -5.65 6.68
CA VAL A 150 11.89 -4.26 6.39
C VAL A 150 10.81 -4.21 5.31
N GLY A 151 10.30 -3.02 5.02
CA GLY A 151 9.24 -2.82 4.03
C GLY A 151 7.85 -2.69 4.64
N ASP A 152 6.84 -2.70 3.77
CA ASP A 152 5.42 -2.51 4.10
C ASP A 152 4.83 -3.63 5.00
N GLY A 153 5.48 -4.79 5.02
CA GLY A 153 5.17 -5.92 5.90
C GLY A 153 5.71 -5.78 7.33
N ALA A 154 6.57 -4.81 7.61
CA ALA A 154 7.25 -4.61 8.90
C ALA A 154 7.39 -3.11 9.23
N ARG A 155 6.29 -2.36 9.11
CA ARG A 155 6.24 -0.91 9.33
C ARG A 155 6.36 -0.54 10.81
N GLY A 156 7.00 0.60 11.08
CA GLY A 156 6.99 1.25 12.39
C GLY A 156 5.59 1.69 12.80
N LYS A 157 5.30 1.60 14.10
CA LYS A 157 3.97 1.92 14.66
C LYS A 157 3.65 3.39 14.48
N GLY A 158 2.47 3.68 13.93
CA GLY A 158 1.95 5.04 13.75
C GLY A 158 2.29 5.69 12.40
N GLY A 159 3.27 5.16 11.67
CA GLY A 159 3.59 5.63 10.32
C GLY A 159 2.58 5.16 9.28
N ILE A 160 2.22 6.06 8.36
CA ILE A 160 1.33 5.79 7.22
C ILE A 160 2.20 5.38 6.03
N GLU A 161 1.81 4.31 5.33
CA GLU A 161 2.47 3.85 4.10
C GLU A 161 4.01 3.85 4.22
N VAL A 162 4.68 4.63 3.36
CA VAL A 162 6.14 4.72 3.25
C VAL A 162 6.82 5.34 4.48
N GLU A 163 6.12 6.20 5.23
CA GLU A 163 6.65 6.72 6.51
C GLU A 163 6.76 5.58 7.52
N GLY A 164 5.78 4.69 7.55
CA GLY A 164 5.85 3.46 8.34
C GLY A 164 7.01 2.56 7.91
N ILE A 165 7.30 2.48 6.61
CA ILE A 165 8.46 1.73 6.10
C ILE A 165 9.76 2.33 6.62
N ALA A 166 9.95 3.64 6.46
CA ALA A 166 11.14 4.35 6.93
C ALA A 166 11.36 4.16 8.44
N MET A 167 10.30 4.28 9.24
CA MET A 167 10.36 4.01 10.67
C MET A 167 10.78 2.56 10.98
N GLY A 168 10.28 1.58 10.22
CA GLY A 168 10.68 0.17 10.38
C GLY A 168 12.17 -0.07 10.05
N VAL A 169 12.68 0.62 9.03
CA VAL A 169 14.12 0.62 8.72
C VAL A 169 14.93 1.21 9.90
N ASN A 170 14.54 2.37 10.43
CA ASN A 170 15.22 2.99 11.56
C ASN A 170 15.23 2.10 12.82
N ASN A 171 14.12 1.40 13.11
CA ASN A 171 14.07 0.42 14.18
C ASN A 171 15.08 -0.71 13.96
N THR A 172 15.18 -1.19 12.72
CA THR A 172 16.13 -2.26 12.35
C THR A 172 17.57 -1.83 12.55
N LEU A 173 17.92 -0.61 12.09
CA LEU A 173 19.26 -0.05 12.29
C LEU A 173 19.59 0.08 13.78
N SER A 174 18.67 0.58 14.58
CA SER A 174 18.85 0.70 16.04
C SER A 174 19.12 -0.64 16.72
N ILE A 175 18.48 -1.73 16.25
CA ILE A 175 18.74 -3.08 16.75
C ILE A 175 20.13 -3.57 16.34
N ILE A 176 20.55 -3.29 15.11
CA ILE A 176 21.86 -3.70 14.60
C ILE A 176 22.99 -3.00 15.35
N ASP A 177 22.87 -1.69 15.58
CA ASP A 177 23.88 -0.88 16.28
C ASP A 177 24.11 -1.41 17.70
N GLN A 178 23.04 -1.80 18.41
CA GLN A 178 23.12 -2.40 19.75
C GLN A 178 23.81 -3.78 19.80
N LEU A 179 24.01 -4.45 18.67
CA LEU A 179 24.71 -5.74 18.60
C LEU A 179 26.19 -5.58 18.26
N THR A 180 26.62 -4.38 17.86
CA THR A 180 28.00 -4.07 17.50
C THR A 180 28.78 -3.35 18.60
N ASP A 181 28.09 -2.87 19.63
CA ASP A 181 28.64 -2.36 20.89
C ASP A 181 28.89 -3.48 21.91
#